data_AF-B0CW07-F1
#
_entry.id   AF-B0CW07-F1
#
_cell.length_a   1.000
_cell.length_b   1.000
_cell.length_c   1.000
_cell.angle_alpha   90.00
_cell.angle_beta   90.00
_cell.angle_gamma   90.00
#
_symmetry.space_group_name_H-M   'P 1'
#
loop_
_entity.id
_entity.type
_entity.pdbx_description
1 polymer ?
#
loop_
_entity_poly.entity_id
_entity_poly.type
_entity_poly.pdbx_seq_one_letter_code
_entity_poly.pdbx_strand_id
1 'polypeptide(L)' 'MISTIRPDIDHTDEYVCNTTARAFSVVASALGIPSLLPFLKAVCRSKKSWQARHTGIRIVQQIAIMMRCYTIFGNW' A
#
# COMPACT_ATOMS: atom_id res chain seq x y z
N MET A 1 8.23 9.89 -3.58
CA MET A 1 6.87 9.45 -3.19
C MET A 1 6.86 8.55 -1.95
N ILE A 2 7.74 7.55 -1.82
CA ILE A 2 7.76 6.67 -0.62
C ILE A 2 8.09 7.45 0.68
N SER A 3 8.92 8.49 0.61
CA SER A 3 9.26 9.31 1.78
C SER A 3 8.15 10.26 2.24
N THR A 4 7.25 10.68 1.34
CA THR A 4 6.14 11.61 1.66
C THR A 4 4.95 10.90 2.29
N ILE A 5 4.77 9.60 2.03
CA ILE A 5 3.63 8.82 2.55
C ILE A 5 3.95 8.14 3.89
N ARG A 6 5.24 8.05 4.25
CA ARG A 6 5.71 7.40 5.47
C ARG A 6 5.03 7.88 6.78
N PRO A 7 4.72 9.18 6.98
CA PRO A 7 4.02 9.66 8.18
C PRO A 7 2.48 9.46 8.15
N ASP A 8 1.89 9.12 7.00
CA ASP A 8 0.44 8.86 6.90
C ASP A 8 0.07 7.40 7.22
N ILE A 9 1.07 6.53 7.39
CA ILE A 9 0.88 5.09 7.58
C ILE A 9 0.65 4.72 9.04
N ASP A 10 1.16 5.53 9.97
CA ASP A 10 0.95 5.43 11.41
C ASP A 10 0.02 6.53 11.94
N HIS A 11 -0.73 7.17 11.05
CA HIS A 11 -1.69 8.21 11.40
C HIS A 11 -2.85 7.64 12.25
N THR A 12 -3.36 8.44 13.19
CA THR A 12 -4.40 7.99 14.14
C THR A 12 -5.78 7.92 13.48
N ASP A 13 -6.02 8.73 12.44
CA ASP A 13 -7.24 8.71 11.65
C ASP A 13 -7.18 7.61 10.57
N GLU A 14 -8.18 6.72 10.61
CA GLU A 14 -8.33 5.63 9.68
C GLU A 14 -8.64 6.11 8.25
N TYR A 15 -9.33 7.23 8.06
CA TYR A 15 -9.63 7.78 6.75
C TYR A 15 -8.36 8.12 5.94
N VAL A 16 -7.37 8.70 6.63
CA VAL A 16 -6.06 9.03 6.05
C VAL A 16 -5.29 7.76 5.69
N CYS A 17 -5.29 6.76 6.58
CA CYS A 17 -4.68 5.44 6.31
C CYS A 17 -5.31 4.75 5.08
N ASN A 18 -6.63 4.89 4.90
CA ASN A 18 -7.38 4.26 3.81
C ASN A 18 -7.09 4.91 2.47
N THR A 19 -7.05 6.24 2.45
CA THR A 19 -6.71 7.03 1.27
C THR A 19 -5.27 6.74 0.86
N THR A 20 -4.37 6.65 1.83
CA THR A 20 -2.98 6.25 1.66
C THR A 20 -2.84 4.86 1.04
N ALA A 21 -3.62 3.88 1.52
CA ALA A 21 -3.61 2.53 0.98
C ALA A 21 -4.07 2.47 -0.50
N ARG A 22 -5.08 3.27 -0.86
CA ARG A 22 -5.56 3.42 -2.24
C ARG A 22 -4.51 4.09 -3.13
N ALA A 23 -3.90 5.18 -2.68
CA ALA A 23 -2.85 5.88 -3.41
C ALA A 23 -1.66 4.95 -3.69
N PHE A 24 -1.23 4.17 -2.70
CA PHE A 24 -0.14 3.20 -2.87
C PHE A 24 -0.46 2.13 -3.91
N SER A 25 -1.71 1.69 -3.99
CA SER A 25 -2.11 0.71 -4.99
C SER A 25 -1.99 1.24 -6.42
N VAL A 26 -2.29 2.52 -6.65
CA VAL A 26 -2.13 3.15 -7.97
C VAL A 26 -0.65 3.28 -8.32
N VAL A 27 0.17 3.70 -7.34
CA VAL A 27 1.64 3.79 -7.51
C VAL A 27 2.25 2.42 -7.81
N ALA A 28 1.75 1.36 -7.16
CA ALA A 28 2.18 -0.01 -7.43
C ALA A 28 1.88 -0.46 -8.87
N SER A 29 0.73 -0.05 -9.43
CA SER A 29 0.39 -0.28 -10.83
C SER A 29 1.28 0.51 -11.80
N ALA A 30 1.73 1.71 -11.43
CA ALA A 30 2.55 2.56 -12.29
C ALA A 30 4.05 2.19 -12.29
N LEU A 31 4.61 1.86 -11.11
CA LEU A 31 6.05 1.56 -10.94
C LEU A 31 6.36 0.06 -10.94
N GLY A 32 5.33 -0.78 -10.84
CA GLY A 32 5.46 -2.22 -10.67
C GLY A 32 5.67 -2.65 -9.23
N ILE A 33 5.03 -3.76 -8.86
CA ILE A 33 5.07 -4.40 -7.53
C ILE A 33 6.50 -4.69 -7.01
N PRO A 34 7.48 -5.13 -7.83
CA PRO A 34 8.81 -5.51 -7.33
C PRO A 34 9.53 -4.38 -6.61
N SER A 35 9.36 -3.14 -7.08
CA SER A 35 9.96 -1.94 -6.49
C SER A 35 9.41 -1.61 -5.10
N LEU A 36 8.19 -2.08 -4.79
CA LEU A 36 7.47 -1.79 -3.56
C LEU A 36 7.63 -2.87 -2.47
N LEU A 37 8.07 -4.07 -2.84
CA LEU A 37 8.27 -5.21 -1.93
C LEU A 37 9.15 -4.89 -0.71
N PRO A 38 10.33 -4.25 -0.83
CA PRO A 38 11.16 -3.95 0.35
C PRO A 38 10.47 -2.99 1.31
N PHE A 39 9.68 -2.05 0.77
CA PHE A 39 8.90 -1.12 1.56
C PHE A 39 7.75 -1.82 2.30
N LEU A 40 6.94 -2.63 1.60
CA LEU A 40 5.85 -3.41 2.21
C LEU A 40 6.38 -4.35 3.29
N LYS A 41 7.52 -4.99 3.06
CA LYS A 41 8.16 -5.86 4.07
C LYS A 41 8.57 -5.07 5.33
N ALA A 42 9.06 -3.84 5.17
CA ALA A 42 9.42 -2.98 6.30
C ALA A 42 8.19 -2.52 7.09
N VAL A 43 7.11 -2.13 6.40
CA VAL A 43 5.86 -1.66 7.03
C VAL A 43 5.13 -2.80 7.73
N CYS A 44 4.94 -3.94 7.06
CA CYS A 44 4.26 -5.11 7.63
C CYS A 44 5.02 -5.74 8.81
N ARG A 45 6.35 -5.54 8.89
CA ARG A 45 7.18 -6.01 10.02
C ARG A 45 7.52 -4.91 11.04
N SER A 46 6.93 -3.72 10.91
CA SER A 46 7.21 -2.61 11.83
C SER A 46 6.76 -2.96 13.24
N LYS A 47 7.67 -2.86 14.22
CA LYS A 47 7.36 -3.03 15.65
C LYS A 47 6.94 -1.73 16.35
N LYS A 48 7.08 -0.59 15.67
CA LYS A 48 6.89 0.74 16.26
C LYS A 48 5.42 1.10 16.50
N SER A 49 4.54 0.73 15.57
CA SER A 49 3.10 0.97 15.67
C SER A 49 2.35 -0.23 15.11
N TRP A 50 1.21 -0.56 15.71
CA TRP A 50 0.33 -1.60 15.18
C TRP A 50 -0.48 -1.05 13.99
N GLN A 51 -0.77 0.24 14.00
CA GLN A 51 -1.42 0.97 12.92
C GLN A 51 -0.63 0.84 11.61
N ALA A 52 0.69 0.99 11.65
CA ALA A 52 1.51 0.81 10.45
C ALA A 52 1.42 -0.62 9.90
N ARG A 53 1.34 -1.64 10.77
CA ARG A 53 1.16 -3.04 10.34
C ARG A 53 -0.21 -3.24 9.69
N HIS A 54 -1.26 -2.68 10.29
CA HIS A 54 -2.61 -2.73 9.77
C HIS A 54 -2.71 -2.06 8.39
N THR A 55 -2.21 -0.83 8.26
CA THR A 55 -2.16 -0.11 6.97
C THR A 55 -1.32 -0.84 5.93
N GLY A 56 -0.20 -1.45 6.33
CA GLY A 56 0.63 -2.31 5.45
C GLY A 56 -0.16 -3.46 4.84
N ILE A 57 -0.95 -4.18 5.64
CA ILE A 57 -1.80 -5.27 5.17
C ILE A 57 -2.90 -4.74 4.24
N ARG A 58 -3.49 -3.58 4.56
CA ARG A 58 -4.51 -2.94 3.70
C ARG A 58 -3.97 -2.51 2.35
N ILE A 59 -2.72 -2.02 2.29
CA ILE A 59 -2.05 -1.71 1.03
C ILE A 59 -1.95 -2.98 0.16
N VAL A 60 -1.52 -4.11 0.74
CA VAL A 60 -1.45 -5.39 0.02
C VAL A 60 -2.82 -5.82 -0.49
N GLN A 61 -3.86 -5.71 0.34
CA GLN A 61 -5.24 -6.01 -0.07
C GLN A 61 -5.70 -5.13 -1.22
N GLN A 62 -5.44 -3.82 -1.16
CA GLN A 62 -5.84 -2.89 -2.21
C GLN A 62 -5.09 -3.14 -3.53
N ILE A 63 -3.79 -3.46 -3.45
CA ILE A 63 -3.00 -3.91 -4.61
C ILE A 63 -3.61 -5.16 -5.23
N ALA A 64 -4.01 -6.16 -4.42
CA ALA A 64 -4.66 -7.36 -4.92
C ALA A 64 -6.00 -7.06 -5.63
N ILE A 65 -6.82 -6.15 -5.07
CA ILE A 65 -8.09 -5.73 -5.68
C ILE A 65 -7.83 -5.03 -7.03
N MET A 66 -6.87 -4.10 -7.08
CA MET A 66 -6.53 -3.38 -8.31
C MET A 66 -5.90 -4.29 -9.37
N MET A 67 -5.05 -5.24 -8.97
CA MET A 67 -4.49 -6.25 -9.86
C MET A 67 -5.56 -7.14 -10.47
N ARG A 68 -6.56 -7.58 -9.67
CA ARG A 68 -7.70 -8.34 -10.22
C ARG A 68 -8.35 -7.55 -11.36
N CYS A 69 -8.63 -6.26 -11.17
CA CYS A 69 -9.18 -5.39 -12.22
C CYS A 69 -8.26 -5.28 -13.46
N TYR A 70 -6.96 -5.15 -13.26
CA TYR A 70 -5.99 -5.10 -14.35
C TYR A 70 -5.94 -6.40 -15.16
N THR A 71 -6.09 -7.56 -14.53
CA THR A 71 -6.08 -8.85 -15.26
C THR A 71 -7.40 -9.13 -15.99
N ILE A 72 -8.54 -8.55 -15.56
CA ILE A 72 -9.82 -8.66 -16.29
C ILE A 72 -9.98 -7.64 -17.42
N PHE A 73 -9.38 -6.45 -17.32
CA PHE A 73 -9.51 -5.38 -18.34
C PHE A 73 -8.25 -5.14 -19.18
N GLY A 74 -7.07 -5.56 -18.71
CA GLY A 74 -5.83 -5.54 -19.48
C GLY A 74 -5.78 -6.77 -20.38
N ASN A 75 -6.00 -6.56 -21.67
CA ASN A 75 -5.71 -7.55 -22.71
C ASN A 75 -4.29 -8.10 -22.53
N TRP A 76 -4.22 -9.32 -21.99
CA TRP A 76 -3.34 -10.38 -22.49
C TRP A 76 -4.20 -11.31 -23.32
#